data_AF-A0A6G3MEZ6-F1
#
_entry.id   AF-A0A6G3MEZ6-F1
#
_cell.length_a   1.000
_cell.length_b   1.000
_cell.length_c   1.000
_cell.angle_alpha   90.00
_cell.angle_beta   90.00
_cell.angle_gamma   90.00
#
_symmetry.space_group_name_H-M   'P 1'
#
loop_
_entity.id
_entity.type
_entity.pdbx_description
1 polymer ?
#
loop_
_entity_poly.entity_id
_entity_poly.type
_entity_poly.pdbx_seq_one_letter_code
_entity_poly.pdbx_strand_id
1 'polypeptide(L)'
;NISFSNNDDIFFSQNNLKNKAYIPRYRSGPYALLLTLLKSNEKVPNESVSKTDLIRKAQPLCDSSFTIPAPPGSFKTAWMGMSTLLKKELVIKVSTRPCRYMATNTGIELAQKLARAAKEMSEKSQSENIETVNDTSLINPLEQSTFILEDDYDILLLVDNNEYYGP
;
A
#
# COMPACT_ATOMS: atom_id res chain seq x y z
N ASN A 1 45.40 -17.17 14.20
CA ASN A 1 44.44 -18.20 14.62
C ASN A 1 43.17 -17.50 15.10
N ILE A 2 42.10 -17.47 14.31
CA ILE A 2 41.06 -18.53 14.20
C ILE A 2 40.47 -18.73 15.60
N SER A 3 39.19 -18.45 15.93
CA SER A 3 37.93 -18.76 15.22
C SER A 3 36.71 -18.09 15.88
N PHE A 4 35.67 -17.96 15.06
CA PHE A 4 34.24 -17.72 15.33
C PHE A 4 33.57 -18.76 16.27
N SER A 5 32.51 -18.36 17.00
CA SER A 5 31.11 -18.88 16.94
C SER A 5 30.30 -18.27 18.11
N ASN A 6 29.31 -17.39 17.92
CA ASN A 6 27.93 -17.57 17.41
C ASN A 6 26.93 -18.23 18.39
N ASN A 7 25.75 -17.59 18.43
CA ASN A 7 24.40 -18.10 18.75
C ASN A 7 24.10 -18.33 20.24
N ASP A 8 22.93 -18.03 20.80
CA ASP A 8 21.71 -17.29 20.46
C ASP A 8 21.08 -17.07 21.87
N ASP A 9 20.42 -15.97 22.18
CA ASP A 9 19.01 -16.10 22.51
C ASP A 9 18.26 -14.79 22.30
N ILE A 10 17.43 -14.90 21.28
CA ILE A 10 16.38 -14.00 20.84
C ILE A 10 15.31 -13.95 21.95
N PHE A 11 15.28 -12.85 22.68
CA PHE A 11 14.04 -12.30 23.23
C PHE A 11 14.01 -10.81 22.90
N PHE A 12 13.36 -10.46 21.79
CA PHE A 12 12.97 -9.09 21.51
C PHE A 12 11.93 -8.65 22.55
N SER A 13 12.44 -8.24 23.71
CA SER A 13 11.69 -7.53 24.72
C SER A 13 11.21 -6.22 24.13
N GLN A 14 9.89 -6.15 23.94
CA GLN A 14 9.15 -4.92 23.71
C GLN A 14 9.56 -3.88 24.77
N ASN A 15 9.72 -2.63 24.33
CA ASN A 15 9.89 -1.40 25.12
C ASN A 15 11.32 -0.87 25.32
N ASN A 16 11.94 -0.43 24.22
CA ASN A 16 12.88 0.68 24.27
C ASN A 16 12.36 1.82 23.38
N LEU A 17 11.47 2.65 23.96
CA LEU A 17 10.84 3.83 23.34
C LEU A 17 11.84 4.99 23.16
N LYS A 18 12.93 4.73 22.45
CA LYS A 18 13.71 5.78 21.80
C LYS A 18 12.89 6.19 20.59
N ASN A 19 12.61 7.49 20.44
CA ASN A 19 11.76 8.09 19.41
C ASN A 19 12.06 7.55 18.00
N LYS A 20 11.43 6.44 17.62
CA LYS A 20 11.65 5.81 16.32
C LYS A 20 10.95 6.67 15.29
N ALA A 21 11.72 7.12 14.31
CA ALA A 21 11.18 7.83 13.15
C ALA A 21 10.01 7.04 12.57
N TYR A 22 8.90 7.73 12.32
CA TYR A 22 7.71 7.09 11.78
C TYR A 22 7.99 6.57 10.37
N ILE A 23 7.74 5.28 10.14
CA ILE A 23 7.87 4.65 8.82
C ILE A 23 6.51 4.04 8.48
N PRO A 24 5.80 4.55 7.45
CA PRO A 24 4.53 3.98 7.04
C PRO A 24 4.74 2.60 6.37
N ARG A 25 3.73 1.73 6.51
CA ARG A 25 3.71 0.41 5.84
C ARG A 25 3.66 0.59 4.32
N TYR A 26 4.34 -0.29 3.58
CA TYR A 26 4.28 -0.33 2.12
C TYR A 26 2.84 -0.40 1.63
N ARG A 27 2.51 0.37 0.57
CA ARG A 27 1.18 0.50 -0.05
C ARG A 27 0.03 0.90 0.89
N SER A 28 0.34 1.46 2.05
CA SER A 28 -0.65 2.07 2.95
C SER A 28 -1.04 3.50 2.54
N GLY A 29 -2.15 4.01 3.07
CA GLY A 29 -2.59 5.40 2.83
C GLY A 29 -1.51 6.48 3.07
N PRO A 30 -0.86 6.54 4.24
CA PRO A 30 0.19 7.54 4.48
C PRO A 30 1.42 7.35 3.58
N TYR A 31 1.75 6.12 3.20
CA TYR A 31 2.81 5.83 2.22
C TYR A 31 2.48 6.44 0.85
N ALA A 32 1.28 6.17 0.34
CA ALA A 32 0.82 6.67 -0.95
C ALA A 32 0.72 8.21 -0.99
N LEU A 33 0.26 8.84 0.09
CA LEU A 33 0.18 10.29 0.23
C LEU A 33 1.57 10.94 0.17
N LEU A 34 2.55 10.41 0.91
CA LEU A 34 3.92 10.94 0.91
C LEU A 34 4.57 10.86 -0.48
N LEU A 35 4.45 9.73 -1.17
CA LEU A 35 4.95 9.57 -2.54
C LEU A 35 4.27 10.51 -3.53
N THR A 36 2.97 10.74 -3.37
CA THR A 36 2.23 11.67 -4.22
C THR A 36 2.69 13.11 -4.03
N LEU A 37 2.93 13.53 -2.79
CA LEU A 37 3.46 14.85 -2.48
C LEU A 37 4.91 15.00 -2.95
N LEU A 38 5.74 13.97 -2.79
CA LEU A 38 7.11 13.95 -3.33
C LEU A 38 7.11 14.19 -4.85
N LYS A 39 6.32 13.42 -5.61
CA LYS A 39 6.19 13.58 -7.07
C LYS A 39 5.69 14.96 -7.49
N SER A 40 4.91 15.62 -6.64
CA SER A 40 4.42 16.98 -6.91
C SER A 40 5.55 17.99 -6.64
N ASN A 41 6.27 17.84 -5.52
CA ASN A 41 7.44 18.65 -5.19
C ASN A 41 8.60 18.52 -6.19
N GLU A 42 8.79 17.35 -6.79
CA GLU A 42 9.78 17.14 -7.87
C GLU A 42 9.44 17.92 -9.14
N LYS A 43 8.15 18.15 -9.41
CA LYS A 43 7.69 18.94 -10.57
C LYS A 43 7.77 20.43 -10.30
N VAL A 44 7.26 20.85 -9.15
CA VAL A 44 7.25 22.23 -8.70
C VAL A 44 7.66 22.25 -7.22
N PRO A 45 8.82 22.81 -6.88
CA PRO A 45 9.27 22.89 -5.49
C PRO A 45 8.24 23.59 -4.61
N ASN A 46 7.96 23.03 -3.44
CA ASN A 46 6.97 23.54 -2.48
C ASN A 46 5.54 23.65 -3.05
N GLU A 47 5.19 22.78 -4.01
CA GLU A 47 3.81 22.72 -4.52
C GLU A 47 2.83 22.24 -3.46
N SER A 48 1.72 22.97 -3.31
CA SER A 48 0.61 22.55 -2.47
C SER A 48 -0.51 21.91 -3.29
N VAL A 49 -0.89 20.69 -2.91
CA VAL A 49 -1.83 19.85 -3.66
C VAL A 49 -3.20 19.83 -2.97
N SER A 50 -4.27 19.88 -3.77
CA SER A 50 -5.64 19.80 -3.25
C SER A 50 -5.95 18.43 -2.65
N LYS A 51 -6.89 18.35 -1.69
CA LYS A 51 -7.38 17.06 -1.16
C LYS A 51 -7.83 16.11 -2.27
N THR A 52 -8.61 16.62 -3.22
CA THR A 52 -9.18 15.84 -4.31
C THR A 52 -8.09 15.27 -5.21
N ASP A 53 -7.10 16.09 -5.58
CA ASP A 53 -5.97 15.63 -6.40
C ASP A 53 -5.09 14.63 -5.67
N LEU A 54 -4.89 14.82 -4.36
CA LEU A 54 -4.16 13.85 -3.54
C LEU A 54 -4.84 12.50 -3.55
N ILE A 55 -6.15 12.44 -3.28
CA ILE A 55 -6.91 11.19 -3.29
C ILE A 55 -6.78 10.50 -4.66
N ARG A 56 -7.02 11.24 -5.75
CA ARG A 56 -6.95 10.71 -7.11
C ARG A 56 -5.58 10.16 -7.48
N LYS A 57 -4.51 10.89 -7.16
CA LYS A 57 -3.13 10.49 -7.50
C LYS A 57 -2.58 9.41 -6.56
N ALA A 58 -3.01 9.39 -5.29
CA ALA A 58 -2.53 8.44 -4.29
C ALA A 58 -3.26 7.08 -4.34
N GLN A 59 -4.51 7.03 -4.80
CA GLN A 59 -5.27 5.78 -4.88
C GLN A 59 -4.53 4.62 -5.60
N PRO A 60 -3.88 4.80 -6.77
CA PRO A 60 -3.17 3.69 -7.43
C PRO A 60 -1.92 3.20 -6.67
N LEU A 61 -1.43 3.97 -5.70
CA LEU A 61 -0.27 3.62 -4.87
C LEU A 61 -0.68 2.98 -3.53
N CYS A 62 -1.99 2.83 -3.29
CA CYS A 62 -2.54 2.33 -2.03
C CYS A 62 -3.46 1.12 -2.28
N ASP A 63 -3.33 0.10 -1.44
CA ASP A 63 -4.24 -1.07 -1.48
C ASP A 63 -5.60 -0.77 -0.84
N SER A 64 -5.67 0.22 0.05
CA SER A 64 -6.90 0.63 0.71
C SER A 64 -7.56 1.81 0.00
N SER A 65 -8.89 1.89 0.08
CA SER A 65 -9.63 3.01 -0.52
C SER A 65 -9.52 4.29 0.32
N PHE A 66 -9.34 5.42 -0.36
CA PHE A 66 -9.39 6.75 0.26
C PHE A 66 -10.81 7.27 0.47
N THR A 67 -11.80 6.70 -0.22
CA THR A 67 -13.20 7.15 -0.22
C THR A 67 -14.16 6.13 0.39
N ILE A 68 -13.84 4.85 0.31
CA ILE A 68 -14.67 3.75 0.80
C ILE A 68 -14.05 3.21 2.10
N PRO A 69 -14.78 3.20 3.23
CA PRO A 69 -14.30 2.61 4.46
C PRO A 69 -14.09 1.10 4.35
N ALA A 70 -13.08 0.57 5.05
CA ALA A 70 -12.85 -0.87 5.17
C ALA A 70 -12.32 -1.21 6.58
N PRO A 71 -12.80 -2.28 7.24
CA PRO A 71 -13.81 -3.28 6.83
C PRO A 71 -15.28 -2.77 6.92
N PRO A 72 -16.28 -3.55 6.47
CA PRO A 72 -17.70 -3.19 6.55
C PRO A 72 -18.11 -2.83 7.99
N GLY A 73 -18.87 -1.75 8.16
CA GLY A 73 -19.26 -1.23 9.47
C GLY A 73 -18.21 -0.35 10.16
N SER A 74 -17.06 -0.09 9.54
CA SER A 74 -16.08 0.89 10.01
C SER A 74 -16.18 2.22 9.25
N PHE A 75 -15.58 3.27 9.81
CA PHE A 75 -15.43 4.59 9.16
C PHE A 75 -13.98 4.87 8.74
N LYS A 76 -13.12 3.86 8.76
CA LYS A 76 -11.68 4.02 8.52
C LYS A 76 -11.38 3.92 7.03
N THR A 77 -10.88 5.02 6.46
CA THR A 77 -10.36 5.05 5.10
C THR A 77 -8.86 5.27 5.09
N ALA A 78 -8.21 5.03 3.96
CA ALA A 78 -6.80 5.36 3.76
C ALA A 78 -6.49 6.85 4.03
N TRP A 79 -7.50 7.73 3.90
CA TRP A 79 -7.39 9.15 4.19
C TRP A 79 -7.06 9.44 5.66
N MET A 80 -7.42 8.56 6.60
CA MET A 80 -7.02 8.71 8.01
C MET A 80 -5.50 8.80 8.20
N GLY A 81 -4.73 8.23 7.26
CA GLY A 81 -3.27 8.37 7.23
C GLY A 81 -2.81 9.84 7.15
N MET A 82 -3.57 10.72 6.51
CA MET A 82 -3.24 12.15 6.44
C MET A 82 -3.20 12.79 7.83
N SER A 83 -4.14 12.45 8.71
CA SER A 83 -4.15 12.95 10.09
C SER A 83 -2.91 12.50 10.86
N THR A 84 -2.45 11.27 10.63
CA THR A 84 -1.19 10.78 11.20
C THR A 84 0.01 11.56 10.67
N LEU A 85 0.08 11.82 9.36
CA LEU A 85 1.17 12.59 8.75
C LEU A 85 1.24 14.03 9.26
N LEU A 86 0.09 14.69 9.45
CA LEU A 86 -0.01 16.01 10.06
C LEU A 86 0.49 15.99 11.52
N LYS A 87 0.03 15.02 12.33
CA LYS A 87 0.46 14.86 13.73
C LYS A 87 1.96 14.57 13.86
N LYS A 88 2.56 13.97 12.84
CA LYS A 88 4.00 13.67 12.75
C LYS A 88 4.80 14.75 12.04
N GLU A 89 4.17 15.86 11.65
CA GLU A 89 4.81 17.00 10.99
C GLU A 89 5.54 16.64 9.67
N LEU A 90 5.12 15.56 9.03
CA LEU A 90 5.64 15.14 7.72
C LEU A 90 4.92 15.84 6.57
N VAL A 91 3.71 16.33 6.85
CA VAL A 91 2.88 17.08 5.91
C VAL A 91 2.32 18.27 6.69
N ILE A 92 2.15 19.39 6.00
CA ILE A 92 1.48 20.58 6.52
C ILE A 92 0.27 20.93 5.67
N LYS A 93 -0.72 21.54 6.31
CA LYS A 93 -1.90 22.09 5.65
C LYS A 93 -1.64 23.55 5.32
N VAL A 94 -1.54 23.87 4.03
CA VAL A 94 -1.19 25.21 3.53
C VAL A 94 -2.41 26.13 3.47
N SER A 95 -3.56 25.60 3.03
CA SER A 95 -4.81 26.36 2.95
C SER A 95 -5.98 25.51 3.42
N THR A 96 -7.02 26.16 3.94
CA THR A 96 -8.25 25.50 4.40
C THR A 96 -9.40 25.60 3.39
N ARG A 97 -9.42 26.63 2.54
CA ARG A 97 -10.50 26.84 1.54
C ARG A 97 -9.89 27.40 0.24
N PRO A 98 -9.60 26.56 -0.76
CA PRO A 98 -9.69 25.09 -0.76
C PRO A 98 -8.62 24.43 0.12
N CYS A 99 -8.91 23.22 0.66
CA CYS A 99 -7.94 22.48 1.46
C CYS A 99 -6.74 22.04 0.60
N ARG A 100 -5.54 22.51 0.98
CA ARG A 100 -4.27 22.20 0.31
C ARG A 100 -3.23 21.71 1.29
N TYR A 101 -2.41 20.76 0.84
CA TYR A 101 -1.39 20.11 1.64
C TYR A 101 -0.04 20.14 0.92
N MET A 102 1.05 20.17 1.69
CA MET A 102 2.42 20.19 1.19
C MET A 102 3.29 19.33 2.09
N ALA A 103 4.26 18.62 1.53
CA ALA A 103 5.23 17.86 2.32
C ALA A 103 6.25 18.81 2.96
N THR A 104 6.66 18.51 4.19
CA THR A 104 7.78 19.19 4.84
C THR A 104 9.11 18.60 4.38
N ASN A 105 10.24 19.25 4.70
CA ASN A 105 11.57 18.70 4.39
C ASN A 105 11.75 17.29 4.95
N THR A 106 11.35 17.06 6.19
CA THR A 106 11.40 15.73 6.84
C THR A 106 10.47 14.73 6.14
N GLY A 107 9.29 15.17 5.69
CA GLY A 107 8.38 14.37 4.87
C GLY A 107 8.97 13.98 3.51
N ILE A 108 9.65 14.90 2.84
CA ILE A 108 10.33 14.68 1.55
C ILE A 108 11.46 13.65 1.72
N GLU A 109 12.32 13.82 2.72
CA GLU A 109 13.41 12.88 3.01
C GLU A 109 12.89 11.47 3.28
N LEU A 110 11.83 11.35 4.08
CA LEU A 110 11.18 10.06 4.34
C LEU A 110 10.59 9.47 3.06
N ALA A 111 9.89 10.27 2.26
CA ALA A 111 9.30 9.83 1.01
C ALA A 111 10.36 9.32 0.01
N GLN A 112 11.51 9.99 -0.07
CA GLN A 112 12.64 9.56 -0.90
C GLN A 112 13.19 8.20 -0.46
N LYS A 113 13.34 7.99 0.85
CA LYS A 113 13.77 6.69 1.40
C LYS A 113 12.76 5.58 1.05
N LEU A 114 11.47 5.86 1.18
CA LEU A 114 10.39 4.93 0.82
C LEU A 114 10.39 4.60 -0.68
N ALA A 115 10.64 5.59 -1.54
CA ALA A 115 10.71 5.41 -3.00
C ALA A 115 11.90 4.54 -3.41
N ARG A 116 13.08 4.78 -2.82
CA ARG A 116 14.29 3.98 -3.07
C ARG A 116 14.11 2.53 -2.63
N ALA A 117 13.60 2.31 -1.41
CA ALA A 117 13.33 0.97 -0.89
C ALA A 117 12.34 0.18 -1.78
N ALA A 118 11.32 0.85 -2.32
CA ALA A 118 10.37 0.23 -3.23
C ALA A 118 11.00 -0.17 -4.57
N LYS A 119 11.92 0.67 -5.10
CA LYS A 119 12.67 0.38 -6.32
C LYS A 119 13.60 -0.83 -6.14
N GLU A 120 14.35 -0.87 -5.04
CA GLU A 120 15.25 -1.99 -4.72
C GLU A 120 14.48 -3.32 -4.57
N MET A 121 13.27 -3.30 -4.00
CA MET A 121 12.41 -4.47 -3.88
C MET A 121 11.97 -4.99 -5.27
N SER A 122 11.69 -4.10 -6.21
CA SER A 122 11.33 -4.49 -7.58
C SER A 122 12.51 -5.07 -8.37
N GLU A 123 13.73 -4.60 -8.13
CA GLU A 123 14.94 -5.03 -8.85
C GLU A 123 15.46 -6.39 -8.36
N LYS A 124 15.37 -6.69 -7.06
CA LYS A 124 15.79 -8.00 -6.51
C LYS A 124 14.95 -9.18 -7.02
N SER A 125 13.71 -8.93 -7.43
CA SER A 125 12.80 -9.97 -7.91
C SER A 125 13.12 -10.45 -9.34
N GLN A 126 14.12 -9.88 -10.01
CA GLN A 126 14.51 -10.24 -11.38
C GLN A 126 15.84 -11.03 -11.48
N SER A 127 16.55 -11.26 -10.38
CA SER A 127 17.93 -11.80 -10.39
C SER A 127 18.08 -13.27 -9.93
N GLU A 128 16.99 -14.00 -9.66
CA GLU A 128 17.01 -15.41 -9.26
C GLU A 128 16.22 -16.31 -10.23
N ASN A 129 16.61 -16.34 -11.50
CA ASN A 129 16.17 -17.40 -12.43
C ASN A 129 17.17 -17.61 -13.57
N ILE A 130 18.25 -18.38 -13.32
CA ILE A 130 18.95 -19.18 -14.35
C ILE A 130 19.34 -20.55 -13.73
N GLU A 131 18.59 -21.57 -14.19
CA GLU A 131 18.91 -22.98 -14.46
C GLU A 131 19.36 -23.96 -13.35
N THR A 132 18.43 -24.86 -13.01
CA THR A 132 18.69 -26.31 -13.12
C THR A 132 17.59 -26.96 -13.95
N VAL A 133 17.97 -27.38 -15.16
CA VAL A 133 17.22 -28.29 -16.03
C VAL A 133 17.13 -29.67 -15.35
N ASN A 134 15.97 -30.34 -15.42
CA ASN A 134 15.82 -31.76 -15.80
C ASN A 134 14.35 -32.24 -15.65
N ASP A 135 13.65 -32.15 -16.79
CA ASP A 135 12.83 -33.21 -17.40
C ASP A 135 11.64 -33.84 -16.63
N THR A 136 10.41 -33.47 -17.01
CA THR A 136 9.31 -34.46 -17.21
C THR A 136 8.21 -33.89 -18.13
N SER A 137 8.23 -34.34 -19.39
CA SER A 137 7.11 -34.61 -20.32
C SER A 137 5.74 -33.89 -20.18
N LEU A 138 5.39 -33.20 -21.28
CA LEU A 138 4.08 -33.10 -21.97
C LEU A 138 2.84 -32.55 -21.23
N ILE A 139 2.52 -31.27 -21.44
CA ILE A 139 1.13 -30.77 -21.56
C ILE A 139 1.08 -29.66 -22.65
N ASN A 140 0.05 -29.71 -23.50
CA ASN A 140 -0.09 -29.07 -24.82
C ASN A 140 -0.24 -27.53 -24.86
N PRO A 141 -0.04 -26.88 -26.02
CA PRO A 141 0.10 -25.42 -26.16
C PRO A 141 -1.18 -24.58 -26.35
N LEU A 142 -2.39 -25.05 -26.05
CA LEU A 142 -3.60 -24.25 -26.31
C LEU A 142 -4.79 -24.65 -25.43
N GLU A 143 -5.05 -23.88 -24.38
CA GLU A 143 -6.36 -23.60 -23.75
C GLU A 143 -6.17 -22.37 -22.83
N GLN A 144 -5.96 -21.23 -23.48
CA GLN A 144 -6.04 -19.91 -22.87
C GLN A 144 -7.52 -19.57 -22.62
N SER A 145 -8.12 -19.97 -21.49
CA SER A 145 -9.43 -19.44 -21.02
C SER A 145 -9.87 -20.07 -19.69
N THR A 146 -9.19 -19.79 -18.57
CA THR A 146 -9.82 -19.98 -17.25
C THR A 146 -9.19 -19.03 -16.23
N PHE A 147 -9.98 -18.08 -15.73
CA PHE A 147 -9.66 -17.28 -14.56
C PHE A 147 -10.14 -18.07 -13.34
N ILE A 148 -9.23 -18.59 -12.52
CA ILE A 148 -9.59 -19.27 -11.27
C ILE A 148 -9.84 -18.20 -10.21
N LEU A 149 -11.08 -18.07 -9.77
CA LEU A 149 -11.44 -17.29 -8.58
C LEU A 149 -11.24 -18.21 -7.38
N GLU A 150 -10.36 -17.81 -6.47
CA GLU A 150 -9.83 -18.67 -5.41
C GLU A 150 -10.67 -18.64 -4.12
N ASP A 151 -11.98 -18.37 -4.22
CA ASP A 151 -12.90 -18.44 -3.08
C ASP A 151 -14.21 -19.12 -3.50
N ASP A 152 -14.43 -20.34 -3.01
CA ASP A 152 -15.66 -21.13 -3.15
C ASP A 152 -16.85 -20.36 -2.58
N TYR A 153 -17.65 -19.75 -3.47
CA TYR A 153 -19.00 -19.30 -3.15
C TYR A 153 -19.98 -20.04 -4.05
N ASP A 154 -20.74 -20.96 -3.47
CA ASP A 154 -21.94 -21.52 -4.11
C ASP A 154 -22.94 -20.38 -4.38
N ILE A 155 -23.14 -20.03 -5.64
CA ILE A 155 -24.17 -19.06 -6.03
C ILE A 155 -25.52 -19.79 -5.99
N LEU A 156 -26.22 -19.69 -4.86
CA LEU A 156 -27.62 -20.11 -4.77
C LEU A 156 -28.51 -19.04 -5.42
N LEU A 157 -28.99 -19.30 -6.64
CA LEU A 157 -30.05 -18.50 -7.25
C LEU A 157 -31.40 -18.87 -6.62
N LEU A 158 -31.89 -18.04 -5.71
CA LEU A 158 -33.28 -18.09 -5.26
C LEU A 158 -34.15 -17.41 -6.32
N VAL A 159 -34.82 -18.22 -7.15
CA VAL A 159 -35.89 -17.76 -8.03
C VAL A 159 -37.14 -17.61 -7.15
N ASP A 160 -37.55 -16.37 -6.88
CA ASP A 160 -38.82 -16.10 -6.22
C ASP A 160 -39.97 -16.39 -7.22
N ASN A 161 -40.66 -17.51 -7.02
CA ASN A 161 -41.85 -17.88 -7.78
C ASN A 161 -43.13 -17.56 -6.99
N ASN A 162 -43.21 -16.42 -6.32
CA ASN A 162 -44.46 -15.99 -5.70
C ASN A 162 -45.42 -15.40 -6.75
N GLU A 163 -45.89 -16.27 -7.64
CA GLU A 163 -47.07 -16.05 -8.46
C GLU A 163 -48.30 -16.32 -7.58
N TYR A 164 -48.83 -15.27 -6.94
CA TYR A 164 -50.04 -15.39 -6.15
C TYR A 164 -51.28 -15.10 -7.01
N TYR A 165 -51.97 -16.18 -7.41
CA TYR A 165 -53.29 -16.16 -8.03
C TYR A 165 -54.41 -16.24 -6.97
N GLY A 166 -55.02 -15.09 -6.64
CA GLY A 166 -56.41 -14.95 -6.19
C GLY A 166 -56.77 -15.36 -4.74
N PRO A 167 -58.07 -15.31 -4.36
CA PRO A 167 -59.25 -14.87 -5.12
C PRO A 167 -59.52 -13.35 -5.09
#